data_AF-A0A5S4YKM4-F1
#
_entry.id   AF-A0A5S4YKM4-F1
#
_cell.length_a   1.000
_cell.length_b   1.000
_cell.length_c   1.000
_cell.angle_alpha   90.00
_cell.angle_beta   90.00
_cell.angle_gamma   90.00
#
_symmetry.space_group_name_H-M   'P 1'
#
loop_
_entity.id
_entity.type
_entity.pdbx_description
1 polymer ?
#
loop_
_entity_poly.entity_id
_entity_poly.type
_entity_poly.pdbx_seq_one_letter_code
_entity_poly.pdbx_strand_id
1 'polypeptide(L)'
;MQPTSRFEATMPTQLHALISDLRWRTQLLDADIRDEERKAGISDPTNLAYPLLALNLRARRDNLQVSIAILENRLSSQPTEWPRAA
;
A
#
# COMPACT_ATOMS: atom_id res chain seq x y z
N MET A 1 36.20 11.92 4.27
CA MET A 1 34.74 11.84 4.00
C MET A 1 34.46 10.40 3.60
N GLN A 2 33.74 9.65 4.44
CA GLN A 2 33.43 8.24 4.16
C GLN A 2 32.44 8.14 2.98
N PRO A 3 32.52 7.07 2.17
CA PRO A 3 31.57 6.84 1.10
C PRO A 3 30.18 6.62 1.70
N THR A 4 29.24 7.46 1.30
CA THR A 4 27.81 7.32 1.57
C THR A 4 27.38 5.91 1.19
N SER A 5 26.91 5.18 2.19
CA SER A 5 26.70 3.74 2.14
C SER A 5 25.79 3.39 0.96
N ARG A 6 26.21 2.44 0.10
CA ARG A 6 25.41 1.96 -1.04
C ARG A 6 23.99 1.53 -0.65
N PHE A 7 23.80 1.18 0.63
CA PHE A 7 22.50 0.90 1.22
C PHE A 7 21.55 2.09 1.17
N GLU A 8 21.98 3.30 1.54
CA GLU A 8 21.13 4.51 1.56
C GLU A 8 20.62 4.88 0.16
N ALA A 9 21.44 4.68 -0.87
CA ALA A 9 21.06 4.91 -2.27
C ALA A 9 19.99 3.92 -2.77
N THR A 10 19.92 2.71 -2.20
CA THR A 10 18.93 1.69 -2.61
C THR A 10 17.61 1.75 -1.84
N MET A 11 17.58 2.37 -0.66
CA MET A 11 16.39 2.45 0.18
C MET A 11 15.19 3.13 -0.51
N PRO A 12 15.36 4.28 -1.21
CA PRO A 12 14.24 4.90 -1.94
C PRO A 12 13.69 3.96 -3.01
N THR A 13 14.54 3.30 -3.78
CA THR A 13 14.12 2.36 -4.84
C THR A 13 13.35 1.16 -4.29
N GLN A 14 13.81 0.59 -3.17
CA GLN A 14 13.11 -0.50 -2.49
C GLN A 14 11.76 -0.05 -1.94
N LEU A 15 11.67 1.17 -1.40
CA LEU A 15 10.43 1.73 -0.89
C LEU A 15 9.39 1.97 -2.01
N HIS A 16 9.82 2.49 -3.16
CA HIS A 16 8.96 2.63 -4.35
C HIS A 16 8.45 1.27 -4.85
N ALA A 17 9.33 0.25 -4.89
CA ALA A 17 8.94 -1.10 -5.30
C ALA A 17 7.91 -1.71 -4.32
N LEU A 18 8.12 -1.55 -3.02
CA LEU A 18 7.17 -1.99 -1.99
C LEU A 18 5.81 -1.29 -2.12
N ILE A 19 5.80 0.04 -2.29
CA ILE A 19 4.55 0.80 -2.48
C ILE A 19 3.81 0.29 -3.73
N SER A 20 4.53 0.02 -4.81
CA SER A 20 3.94 -0.49 -6.05
C SER A 20 3.33 -1.88 -5.86
N ASP A 21 4.02 -2.79 -5.16
CA ASP A 21 3.50 -4.12 -4.83
C ASP A 21 2.24 -4.04 -3.95
N LEU A 22 2.23 -3.16 -2.94
CA LEU A 22 1.06 -2.96 -2.08
C LEU A 22 -0.14 -2.40 -2.87
N ARG A 23 0.09 -1.46 -3.78
CA ARG A 23 -0.96 -0.93 -4.69
C ARG A 23 -1.52 -2.03 -5.58
N TRP A 24 -0.67 -2.88 -6.14
CA TRP A 24 -1.11 -4.04 -6.91
C TRP A 24 -1.97 -4.98 -6.07
N ARG A 25 -1.56 -5.29 -4.83
CA ARG A 25 -2.35 -6.12 -3.91
C ARG A 25 -3.70 -5.50 -3.58
N THR A 26 -3.79 -4.18 -3.40
CA THR A 26 -5.10 -3.54 -3.17
C THR A 26 -6.05 -3.74 -4.35
N GLN A 27 -5.55 -3.71 -5.58
CA GLN A 27 -6.37 -3.96 -6.78
C GLN A 27 -6.84 -5.41 -6.86
N LEU A 28 -5.99 -6.36 -6.44
CA LEU A 28 -6.37 -7.77 -6.35
C LEU A 28 -7.48 -7.98 -5.30
N LEU A 29 -7.33 -7.38 -4.12
CA LEU A 29 -8.36 -7.42 -3.08
C LEU A 29 -9.68 -6.81 -3.57
N ASP A 30 -9.64 -5.71 -4.34
CA ASP A 30 -10.86 -5.14 -4.93
C ASP A 30 -11.50 -6.06 -5.98
N ALA A 31 -10.74 -6.88 -6.68
CA ALA A 31 -11.27 -7.91 -7.57
C ALA A 31 -11.94 -9.04 -6.77
N ASP A 32 -11.28 -9.53 -5.71
CA ASP A 32 -11.78 -10.59 -4.85
C ASP A 32 -13.04 -10.18 -4.08
N ILE A 33 -13.09 -8.93 -3.58
CA ILE A 33 -14.30 -8.35 -2.96
C ILE A 33 -15.46 -8.40 -3.95
N ARG A 34 -15.27 -7.86 -5.16
CA ARG A 34 -16.33 -7.84 -6.18
C ARG A 34 -16.76 -9.24 -6.60
N ASP A 35 -15.84 -10.19 -6.61
CA ASP A 35 -16.14 -11.58 -6.92
C ASP A 35 -17.02 -12.23 -5.85
N GLU A 36 -16.67 -12.05 -4.58
CA GLU A 36 -17.43 -12.54 -3.45
C GLU A 36 -18.82 -11.89 -3.35
N GLU A 37 -18.89 -10.57 -3.52
CA GLU A 37 -20.17 -9.83 -3.54
C GLU A 37 -21.10 -10.32 -4.66
N ARG A 38 -20.54 -10.62 -5.84
CA ARG A 38 -21.31 -11.16 -6.97
C ARG A 38 -21.78 -12.57 -6.71
N LYS A 39 -20.94 -13.42 -6.11
CA LYS A 39 -21.31 -14.80 -5.72
C LYS A 39 -22.44 -14.80 -4.69
N ALA A 40 -22.40 -13.89 -3.72
CA ALA A 40 -23.42 -13.75 -2.70
C ALA A 40 -24.67 -13.00 -3.18
N GLY A 41 -24.56 -12.22 -4.26
CA GLY A 41 -25.62 -11.32 -4.73
C GLY A 41 -25.85 -10.12 -3.80
N ILE A 42 -24.89 -9.81 -2.91
CA ILE A 42 -24.98 -8.74 -1.91
C ILE A 42 -23.70 -7.91 -1.97
N SER A 43 -23.82 -6.66 -2.39
CA SER A 43 -22.71 -5.70 -2.48
C SER A 43 -22.73 -4.60 -1.42
N ASP A 44 -23.82 -4.47 -0.68
CA ASP A 44 -23.95 -3.47 0.38
C ASP A 44 -23.28 -3.96 1.68
N PRO A 45 -22.17 -3.34 2.13
CA PRO A 45 -21.50 -3.71 3.38
C PRO A 45 -22.35 -3.53 4.63
N THR A 46 -23.39 -2.69 4.58
CA THR A 46 -24.29 -2.45 5.73
C THR A 46 -25.38 -3.50 5.86
N ASN A 47 -25.52 -4.37 4.86
CA ASN A 47 -26.46 -5.48 4.89
C ASN A 47 -26.03 -6.51 5.95
N LEU A 48 -26.96 -6.95 6.79
CA LEU A 48 -26.72 -7.96 7.82
C LEU A 48 -26.24 -9.31 7.25
N ALA A 49 -26.59 -9.61 6.00
CA ALA A 49 -26.17 -10.82 5.28
C ALA A 49 -24.93 -10.58 4.40
N TYR A 50 -24.24 -9.44 4.55
CA TYR A 50 -23.04 -9.15 3.78
C TYR A 50 -21.95 -10.22 4.04
N PRO A 51 -21.26 -10.75 3.00
CA PRO A 51 -20.33 -11.86 3.17
C PRO A 51 -19.17 -11.50 4.09
N LEU A 52 -18.94 -12.35 5.10
CA LEU A 52 -17.84 -12.17 6.06
C LEU A 52 -16.48 -12.10 5.35
N LEU A 53 -16.28 -12.88 4.29
CA LEU A 53 -15.06 -12.84 3.49
C LEU A 53 -14.86 -11.45 2.86
N ALA A 54 -15.86 -10.94 2.16
CA ALA A 54 -15.79 -9.63 1.52
C ALA A 54 -15.60 -8.50 2.55
N LEU A 55 -16.12 -8.65 3.77
CA LEU A 55 -15.90 -7.70 4.87
C LEU A 55 -14.44 -7.70 5.34
N ASN A 56 -13.87 -8.88 5.55
CA ASN A 56 -12.47 -9.02 5.96
C ASN A 56 -11.52 -8.51 4.87
N LEU A 57 -11.81 -8.78 3.60
CA LEU A 57 -11.01 -8.28 2.48
C LEU A 57 -11.04 -6.75 2.39
N ARG A 58 -12.21 -6.12 2.63
CA ARG A 58 -12.32 -4.65 2.75
C ARG A 58 -11.43 -4.10 3.86
N ALA A 59 -11.56 -4.63 5.07
CA ALA A 59 -10.72 -4.21 6.20
C ALA A 59 -9.22 -4.41 5.91
N ARG A 60 -8.85 -5.49 5.23
CA ARG A 60 -7.47 -5.74 4.83
C ARG A 60 -6.98 -4.70 3.81
N ARG A 61 -7.77 -4.40 2.79
CA ARG A 61 -7.45 -3.38 1.78
C ARG A 61 -7.25 -2.02 2.44
N ASP A 62 -8.12 -1.63 3.34
CA ASP A 62 -8.06 -0.34 4.02
C ASP A 62 -6.76 -0.24 4.87
N ASN A 63 -6.38 -1.32 5.55
CA ASN A 63 -5.09 -1.40 6.25
C ASN A 63 -3.87 -1.27 5.31
N LEU A 64 -3.95 -1.82 4.09
CA LEU A 64 -2.89 -1.65 3.09
C LEU A 64 -2.83 -0.21 2.58
N GLN A 65 -3.97 0.44 2.37
CA GLN A 65 -4.01 1.86 1.96
C GLN A 65 -3.39 2.78 3.02
N VAL A 66 -3.67 2.54 4.30
CA VAL A 66 -3.01 3.25 5.41
C VAL A 66 -1.49 3.01 5.39
N SER A 67 -1.06 1.77 5.18
CA SER A 67 0.37 1.43 5.09
C SER A 67 1.05 2.14 3.91
N ILE A 68 0.39 2.16 2.74
CA ILE A 68 0.87 2.89 1.55
C ILE A 68 1.06 4.37 1.88
N ALA A 69 0.07 5.02 2.49
CA ALA A 69 0.15 6.44 2.82
C ALA A 69 1.31 6.76 3.79
N ILE A 70 1.55 5.88 4.77
CA ILE A 70 2.69 6.01 5.70
C ILE A 70 4.02 5.89 4.94
N LEU A 71 4.14 4.93 4.02
CA LEU A 71 5.36 4.72 3.23
C LEU A 71 5.62 5.87 2.26
N GLU A 72 4.56 6.40 1.63
CA GLU A 72 4.64 7.58 0.76
C GLU A 72 5.11 8.82 1.53
N ASN A 73 4.59 9.04 2.74
CA ASN A 73 5.04 10.15 3.59
C ASN A 73 6.52 10.00 4.01
N ARG A 74 6.99 8.77 4.25
CA ARG A 74 8.41 8.53 4.52
C ARG A 74 9.29 8.84 3.31
N LEU A 75 8.81 8.53 2.12
CA LEU A 75 9.51 8.84 0.88
C LEU A 75 9.59 10.34 0.62
N SER A 76 8.50 11.09 0.86
CA SER A 76 8.48 12.55 0.71
C SER A 76 9.28 13.28 1.79
N SER A 77 9.38 12.70 2.98
CA SER A 77 10.11 13.27 4.12
C SER A 77 11.61 12.94 4.11
N GLN A 78 12.10 12.10 3.19
CA GLN A 78 13.54 11.90 3.03
C GLN A 78 14.16 13.22 2.53
N PRO A 79 15.06 13.86 3.32
CA PRO A 79 15.70 15.09 2.89
C PRO A 79 16.45 14.84 1.58
N THR A 80 16.14 15.64 0.57
CA THR A 80 17.04 15.81 -0.58
C THR A 80 18.22 16.64 -0.09
N GLU A 81 19.16 16.04 0.65
CA GLU A 81 20.35 16.74 1.14
C GLU A 81 21.63 16.06 0.67
N TRP A 82 22.29 16.71 -0.30
CA TRP A 82 23.62 17.27 -0.05
C TRP A 82 23.73 18.62 -0.74
N PRO A 83 23.91 19.74 -0.02
CA PRO A 83 24.49 20.94 -0.60
C PRO A 83 25.93 20.59 -0.97
N ARG A 84 26.27 20.59 -2.26
CA ARG A 84 27.68 20.57 -2.66
C ARG A 84 28.30 21.87 -2.18
N ALA A 85 29.07 21.79 -1.10
CA ALA A 85 29.99 22.86 -0.75
C ALA A 85 31.04 22.96 -1.86
N ALA A 86 31.12 24.17 -2.46
CA ALA A 86 32.07 24.58 -3.47
C ALA A 86 33.44 24.91 -2.86
#